data_AF-A0AAJ0WWM4-F1
#
_entry.id   AF-A0AAJ0WWM4-F1
#
_cell.length_a   1.000
_cell.length_b   1.000
_cell.length_c   1.000
_cell.angle_alpha   90.00
_cell.angle_beta   90.00
_cell.angle_gamma   90.00
#
_symmetry.space_group_name_H-M   'P 1'
#
loop_
_entity.id
_entity.type
_entity.pdbx_description
1 polymer ?
#
loop_
_entity_poly.entity_id
_entity_poly.type
_entity_poly.pdbx_seq_one_letter_code
_entity_poly.pdbx_strand_id
1 'polypeptide(L)'
;MKGQWFAISAIFIAFSVFAVSSNLRSFNAVDTAGTSSYNEDYHFANLKQGLQRTIQLSGNTCEELSENLNDYIYFFQLSKGRIGYAVDVFYTINDCTSKTVTFDLILLQSDRYQVWEGIRPSVE
;
A
#
# COMPACT_ATOMS: atom_id res chain seq x y z
N MET A 1 50.20 -1.14 -38.80
CA MET A 1 49.82 0.19 -38.27
C MET A 1 48.32 0.46 -38.26
N LYS A 2 47.51 0.08 -39.27
CA LYS A 2 46.05 0.33 -39.29
C LYS A 2 45.24 -0.37 -38.18
N GLY A 3 45.62 -1.59 -37.79
CA GLY A 3 44.92 -2.34 -36.73
C GLY A 3 45.15 -1.80 -35.30
N GLN A 4 46.28 -1.13 -35.05
CA GLN A 4 46.57 -0.51 -33.76
C GLN A 4 45.66 0.70 -33.49
N TRP A 5 45.39 1.50 -34.52
CA TRP A 5 44.44 2.62 -34.44
C TRP A 5 43.01 2.14 -34.17
N PHE A 6 42.60 1.02 -34.78
CA PHE A 6 41.30 0.41 -34.50
C PHE A 6 41.19 -0.03 -33.03
N ALA A 7 42.20 -0.73 -32.51
CA ALA A 7 42.21 -1.15 -31.11
C ALA A 7 42.17 0.04 -30.13
N ILE A 8 42.93 1.10 -30.41
CA ILE A 8 42.94 2.31 -29.57
C ILE A 8 41.56 2.99 -29.59
N SER A 9 40.93 3.11 -30.77
CA SER A 9 39.59 3.70 -30.88
C SER A 9 38.52 2.87 -30.16
N ALA A 10 38.59 1.54 -30.24
CA ALA A 10 37.65 0.66 -29.56
C ALA A 10 37.75 0.78 -28.03
N ILE A 11 38.97 0.88 -27.49
CA ILE A 11 39.19 1.10 -26.04
C ILE A 11 38.61 2.45 -25.62
N PHE A 12 38.82 3.50 -26.41
CA PHE A 12 38.31 4.83 -26.09
C PHE A 12 36.78 4.89 -26.08
N ILE A 13 36.13 4.22 -27.04
CA ILE A 13 34.67 4.11 -27.13
C ILE A 13 34.12 3.26 -25.97
N ALA A 14 34.77 2.15 -25.62
CA ALA A 14 34.35 1.33 -24.49
C ALA A 14 34.45 2.11 -23.17
N PHE A 15 35.51 2.91 -23.00
CA PHE A 15 35.71 3.72 -21.80
C PHE A 15 34.70 4.87 -21.69
N SER A 16 34.36 5.53 -22.79
CA SER A 16 33.34 6.59 -22.80
C SER A 16 31.94 6.04 -22.49
N VAL A 17 31.57 4.88 -23.06
CA VAL A 17 30.31 4.20 -22.73
C VAL A 17 30.27 3.78 -21.26
N PHE A 18 31.39 3.30 -20.69
CA PHE A 18 31.48 2.94 -19.28
C PHE A 18 31.36 4.16 -18.35
N ALA A 19 31.99 5.28 -18.70
CA ALA A 19 31.89 6.51 -17.92
C ALA A 19 30.45 7.06 -17.90
N VAL A 20 29.76 7.03 -19.05
CA VAL A 20 28.35 7.46 -19.15
C VAL A 20 27.44 6.50 -18.38
N SER A 21 27.64 5.19 -18.48
CA SER A 21 26.82 4.21 -17.75
C SER A 21 27.00 4.30 -16.23
N SER A 22 28.21 4.59 -15.75
CA SER A 22 28.48 4.83 -14.32
C SER A 22 27.75 6.06 -13.79
N ASN A 23 27.72 7.16 -14.56
CA ASN A 23 26.99 8.37 -14.19
C ASN A 23 25.47 8.20 -14.25
N LEU A 24 24.96 7.43 -15.21
CA LEU A 24 23.53 7.10 -15.31
C LEU A 24 23.07 6.10 -14.23
N ARG A 25 23.98 5.35 -13.61
CA ARG A 25 23.64 4.43 -12.50
C ARG A 25 23.06 5.18 -11.30
N SER A 26 23.45 6.44 -11.08
CA SER A 26 22.86 7.30 -10.04
C SER A 26 21.42 7.73 -10.37
N PHE A 27 21.05 7.80 -11.65
CA PHE A 27 19.68 8.12 -12.09
C PHE A 27 18.78 6.88 -12.20
N ASN A 28 19.36 5.68 -12.22
CA ASN A 28 18.64 4.40 -12.17
C ASN A 28 18.35 3.92 -10.74
N ALA A 29 18.65 4.72 -9.72
CA ALA A 29 18.00 4.55 -8.43
C ALA A 29 16.53 4.90 -8.64
N VAL A 30 15.74 3.91 -9.07
CA VAL A 30 14.29 4.04 -9.21
C VAL A 30 13.78 4.51 -7.85
N ASP A 31 13.34 5.76 -7.81
CA ASP A 31 12.71 6.36 -6.65
C ASP A 31 11.38 5.65 -6.43
N THR A 32 11.46 4.50 -5.77
CA THR A 32 10.33 3.61 -5.48
C THR A 32 9.46 4.15 -4.36
N ALA A 33 9.87 5.23 -3.69
CA ALA A 33 9.15 5.83 -2.59
C ALA A 33 7.81 6.45 -3.04
N GLY A 34 7.79 7.18 -4.17
CA GLY A 34 6.56 7.81 -4.67
C GLY A 34 5.55 6.82 -5.27
N THR A 35 6.02 5.70 -5.83
CA THR A 35 5.13 4.65 -6.37
C THR A 35 4.55 3.76 -5.28
N SER A 36 5.26 3.58 -4.15
CA SER A 36 4.69 2.85 -3.01
C SER A 36 3.55 3.64 -2.40
N SER A 37 3.75 4.93 -2.10
CA SER A 37 2.73 5.76 -1.41
C SER A 37 1.39 5.77 -2.15
N TYR A 38 1.41 5.78 -3.47
CA TYR A 38 0.21 5.69 -4.30
C TYR A 38 -0.54 4.35 -4.16
N ASN A 39 0.18 3.24 -3.99
CA ASN A 39 -0.43 1.92 -3.77
C ASN A 39 -1.03 1.80 -2.37
N GLU A 40 -0.37 2.37 -1.36
CA GLU A 40 -0.83 2.33 0.02
C GLU A 40 -2.12 3.13 0.22
N ASP A 41 -2.19 4.35 -0.32
CA ASP A 41 -3.40 5.17 -0.29
C ASP A 41 -4.56 4.49 -1.04
N TYR A 42 -4.27 3.83 -2.16
CA TYR A 42 -5.26 3.04 -2.89
C TYR A 42 -5.78 1.86 -2.05
N HIS A 43 -4.92 1.18 -1.30
CA HIS A 43 -5.35 0.09 -0.42
C HIS A 43 -6.19 0.59 0.76
N PHE A 44 -5.83 1.73 1.34
CA PHE A 44 -6.60 2.35 2.42
C PHE A 44 -7.97 2.83 1.93
N ALA A 45 -8.04 3.46 0.76
CA ALA A 45 -9.30 3.87 0.15
C ALA A 45 -10.22 2.67 -0.15
N ASN A 46 -9.67 1.56 -0.65
CA ASN A 46 -10.43 0.33 -0.90
C ASN A 46 -10.98 -0.28 0.38
N LEU A 47 -10.21 -0.26 1.47
CA LEU A 47 -10.67 -0.72 2.79
C LEU A 47 -11.91 0.08 3.22
N LYS A 48 -11.82 1.41 3.17
CA LYS A 48 -12.94 2.30 3.54
C LYS A 48 -14.18 2.09 2.68
N GLN A 49 -14.00 2.01 1.35
CA GLN A 49 -15.11 1.79 0.43
C GLN A 49 -15.77 0.43 0.66
N GLY A 50 -14.98 -0.61 0.92
CA GLY A 50 -15.50 -1.93 1.23
C GLY A 50 -16.28 -1.95 2.54
N LEU A 51 -15.76 -1.32 3.61
CA LEU A 51 -16.49 -1.18 4.88
C LEU A 51 -17.85 -0.49 4.70
N GLN A 52 -17.86 0.65 4.00
CA GLN A 52 -19.11 1.37 3.71
C GLN A 52 -20.10 0.53 2.90
N ARG A 53 -19.60 -0.21 1.91
CA ARG A 53 -20.42 -1.08 1.07
C ARG A 53 -20.98 -2.25 1.88
N THR A 54 -20.20 -2.84 2.78
CA THR A 54 -20.64 -3.90 3.68
C THR A 54 -21.77 -3.42 4.57
N ILE A 55 -21.68 -2.20 5.12
CA ILE A 55 -22.78 -1.60 5.90
C ILE A 55 -24.04 -1.44 5.05
N GLN A 56 -23.91 -0.93 3.83
CA GLN A 56 -25.05 -0.73 2.93
C GLN A 56 -25.77 -2.04 2.57
N LEU A 57 -24.99 -3.09 2.29
CA LEU A 57 -25.48 -4.38 1.82
C LEU A 57 -25.97 -5.30 2.93
N SER A 58 -25.50 -5.13 4.17
CA SER A 58 -25.93 -5.94 5.31
C SER A 58 -27.42 -5.75 5.59
N GLY A 59 -28.07 -6.74 6.20
CA GLY A 59 -29.44 -6.63 6.70
C GLY A 59 -29.63 -5.59 7.81
N ASN A 60 -30.83 -5.57 8.39
CA ASN A 60 -31.21 -4.60 9.43
C ASN A 60 -30.98 -5.14 10.85
N THR A 61 -30.42 -6.34 11.00
CA THR A 61 -30.12 -6.92 12.31
C THR A 61 -28.67 -6.59 12.70
N CYS A 62 -28.44 -6.36 14.00
CA CYS A 62 -27.10 -6.10 14.50
C CYS A 62 -26.15 -7.29 14.31
N GLU A 63 -26.70 -8.50 14.43
CA GLU A 63 -25.94 -9.74 14.29
C GLU A 63 -25.40 -9.89 12.87
N GLU A 64 -26.25 -9.74 11.85
CA GLU A 64 -25.84 -9.84 10.45
C GLU A 64 -24.89 -8.69 10.07
N LEU A 65 -25.14 -7.47 10.54
CA LEU A 65 -24.25 -6.33 10.29
C LEU A 65 -22.87 -6.54 10.91
N SER A 66 -22.81 -7.04 12.15
CA SER A 66 -21.54 -7.31 12.83
C SER A 66 -20.78 -8.47 12.19
N GLU A 67 -21.49 -9.55 11.84
CA GLU A 67 -20.90 -10.71 11.16
C GLU A 67 -20.31 -10.31 9.82
N ASN A 68 -21.07 -9.61 8.97
CA ASN A 68 -20.60 -9.17 7.66
C ASN A 68 -19.41 -8.20 7.77
N LEU A 69 -19.42 -7.28 8.74
CA LEU A 69 -18.29 -6.38 8.98
C LEU A 69 -17.04 -7.14 9.42
N ASN A 70 -17.17 -8.06 10.37
CA ASN A 70 -16.07 -8.89 10.85
C ASN A 70 -15.50 -9.78 9.74
N ASP A 71 -16.36 -10.39 8.94
CA ASP A 71 -15.97 -11.20 7.80
C ASP A 71 -15.19 -10.37 6.80
N TYR A 72 -15.72 -9.21 6.41
CA TYR A 72 -15.04 -8.31 5.49
C TYR A 72 -13.66 -7.89 6.02
N ILE A 73 -13.57 -7.49 7.29
CA ILE A 73 -12.30 -7.10 7.94
C ILE A 73 -11.32 -8.29 7.90
N TYR A 74 -11.77 -9.48 8.27
CA TYR A 74 -10.97 -10.69 8.25
C TYR A 74 -10.46 -11.05 6.84
N PHE A 75 -11.33 -11.00 5.84
CA PHE A 75 -10.93 -11.25 4.44
C PHE A 75 -9.92 -10.22 3.95
N PHE A 76 -10.10 -8.95 4.31
CA PHE A 76 -9.18 -7.89 3.93
C PHE A 76 -7.83 -8.04 4.62
N GLN A 77 -7.82 -8.33 5.93
CA GLN A 77 -6.62 -8.66 6.70
C GLN A 77 -5.86 -9.85 6.08
N LEU A 78 -6.55 -10.93 5.73
CA LEU A 78 -5.92 -12.11 5.12
C LEU A 78 -5.33 -11.78 3.73
N SER A 79 -6.06 -11.02 2.92
CA SER A 79 -5.64 -10.64 1.56
C SER A 79 -4.42 -9.71 1.59
N LYS A 80 -4.44 -8.71 2.48
CA LYS A 80 -3.38 -7.72 2.61
C LYS A 80 -2.18 -8.19 3.42
N GLY A 81 -2.39 -9.06 4.41
CA GLY A 81 -1.31 -9.72 5.14
C GLY A 81 -0.38 -10.52 4.22
N ARG A 82 -0.93 -11.18 3.18
CA ARG A 82 -0.13 -11.92 2.18
C ARG A 82 0.82 -11.04 1.36
N ILE A 83 0.53 -9.75 1.25
CA ILE A 83 1.36 -8.77 0.51
C ILE A 83 2.10 -7.81 1.44
N GLY A 84 2.21 -8.13 2.74
CA GLY A 84 3.06 -7.41 3.69
C GLY A 84 2.40 -6.22 4.39
N TYR A 85 1.06 -6.20 4.48
CA TYR A 85 0.34 -5.16 5.20
C TYR A 85 -0.36 -5.72 6.44
N ALA A 86 -0.26 -5.01 7.55
CA ALA A 86 -1.11 -5.16 8.72
C ALA A 86 -2.33 -4.24 8.61
N VAL A 87 -3.50 -4.75 8.98
CA VAL A 87 -4.76 -4.00 8.93
C VAL A 87 -5.46 -4.16 10.27
N ASP A 88 -5.77 -3.07 10.94
CA ASP A 88 -6.56 -3.06 12.18
C ASP A 88 -7.77 -2.15 12.01
N VAL A 89 -8.95 -2.65 12.36
CA VAL A 89 -10.21 -1.90 12.27
C VAL A 89 -10.98 -2.06 13.56
N PHE A 90 -11.26 -0.95 14.22
CA PHE A 90 -12.10 -0.86 15.41
C PHE A 90 -13.34 -0.05 15.06
N TYR A 91 -14.50 -0.60 15.40
CA TYR A 91 -15.78 0.02 15.09
C TYR A 91 -16.80 -0.24 16.20
N THR A 92 -17.74 0.68 16.29
CA THR A 92 -18.89 0.62 17.20
C THR A 92 -20.17 0.74 16.38
N ILE A 93 -21.10 -0.21 16.53
CA ILE A 93 -22.43 -0.14 15.91
C ILE A 93 -23.31 0.70 16.83
N ASN A 94 -23.69 1.91 16.39
CA ASN A 94 -24.53 2.80 17.19
C ASN A 94 -26.01 2.47 17.04
N ASP A 95 -26.43 2.12 15.83
CA ASP A 95 -27.82 1.75 15.53
C ASP A 95 -27.87 0.84 14.30
N CYS A 96 -28.48 -0.33 14.46
CA CYS A 96 -28.59 -1.35 13.43
C CYS A 96 -29.74 -1.09 12.45
N THR A 97 -30.78 -0.38 12.89
CA THR A 97 -31.94 -0.05 12.05
C THR A 97 -31.58 1.03 11.04
N SER A 98 -30.87 2.07 11.50
CA SER A 98 -30.33 3.13 10.63
C SER A 98 -28.98 2.78 10.01
N LYS A 99 -28.41 1.62 10.34
CA LYS A 99 -27.09 1.16 9.89
C LYS A 99 -25.97 2.17 10.19
N THR A 100 -26.05 2.81 11.35
CA THR A 100 -25.09 3.80 11.82
C THR A 100 -23.94 3.10 12.53
N VAL A 101 -22.76 3.10 11.91
CA VAL A 101 -21.52 2.53 12.45
C VAL A 101 -20.46 3.63 12.54
N THR A 102 -19.84 3.76 13.70
CA THR A 102 -18.68 4.63 13.91
C THR A 102 -17.41 3.79 13.81
N PHE A 103 -16.44 4.26 13.03
CA PHE A 103 -15.10 3.67 12.99
C PHE A 103 -14.18 4.44 13.92
N ASP A 104 -13.80 3.79 15.02
CA ASP A 104 -12.93 4.36 16.05
C ASP A 104 -11.47 4.38 15.61
N LEU A 105 -11.06 3.37 14.84
CA LEU A 105 -9.75 3.30 14.19
C LEU A 105 -9.84 2.46 12.92
N ILE A 106 -9.25 2.97 11.83
CA ILE A 106 -8.92 2.19 10.65
C ILE A 106 -7.43 2.40 10.41
N LEU A 107 -6.64 1.33 10.48
CA LEU A 107 -5.19 1.36 10.34
C LEU A 107 -4.78 0.41 9.20
N LEU A 108 -3.93 0.92 8.31
CA LEU A 108 -3.17 0.13 7.35
C LEU A 108 -1.69 0.46 7.56
N GLN A 109 -0.90 -0.57 7.87
CA GLN A 109 0.53 -0.45 8.12
C GLN A 109 1.31 -1.42 7.24
N SER A 110 2.48 -1.00 6.80
CA SER A 110 3.52 -1.83 6.19
C SER A 110 4.86 -1.49 6.84
N ASP A 111 5.94 -2.17 6.44
CA ASP A 111 7.29 -1.90 6.94
C ASP A 111 7.78 -0.46 6.68
N ARG A 112 7.16 0.24 5.72
CA ARG A 112 7.60 1.56 5.25
C ARG A 112 6.57 2.66 5.44
N TYR A 113 5.32 2.30 5.73
CA TYR A 113 4.21 3.24 5.70
C TYR A 113 3.16 2.90 6.75
N GLN A 114 2.53 3.94 7.29
CA GLN A 114 1.41 3.82 8.21
C GLN A 114 0.39 4.89 7.86
N VAL A 115 -0.84 4.48 7.55
CA VAL A 115 -1.98 5.37 7.36
C VAL A 115 -3.11 4.94 8.28
N TRP A 116 -3.70 5.92 8.95
CA TRP A 116 -4.79 5.67 9.86
C TRP A 116 -5.82 6.80 9.84
N GLU A 117 -7.02 6.46 10.28
CA GLU A 117 -8.11 7.39 10.53
C GLU A 117 -8.77 7.03 11.87
N GLY A 118 -9.18 8.04 12.62
CA GLY A 118 -9.71 7.88 13.98
C GLY A 118 -8.67 8.13 15.07
N ILE A 119 -8.85 7.51 16.23
CA ILE A 119 -7.96 7.70 17.38
C ILE A 119 -6.65 6.97 17.11
N ARG A 120 -5.56 7.74 16.99
CA ARG A 120 -4.22 7.18 16.78
C ARG A 120 -3.89 6.20 17.91
N PRO A 121 -3.55 4.93 17.64
CA PRO A 121 -3.06 4.05 18.69
C PRO A 121 -1.78 4.65 19.26
N SER A 122 -1.77 4.91 20.57
CA SER A 122 -0.56 5.28 21.28
C SER A 122 0.44 4.14 21.10
N VAL A 123 1.57 4.44 20.47
CA VAL A 123 2.70 3.50 20.38
C VAL A 123 3.23 3.35 21.80
N GLU A 124 2.95 2.22 22.45
CA GLU A 124 3.71 1.75 23.62
C GLU A 124 4.99 1.05 23.17
#